data_AF-A0A1F6Q2B9-F1
#
_entry.id   AF-A0A1F6Q2B9-F1
#
_cell.length_a   1.000
_cell.length_b   1.000
_cell.length_c   1.000
_cell.angle_alpha   90.00
_cell.angle_beta   90.00
_cell.angle_gamma   90.00
#
_symmetry.space_group_name_H-M   'P 1'
#
loop_
_entity.id
_entity.type
_entity.pdbx_description
1 polymer ?
#
loop_
_entity_poly.entity_id
_entity_poly.type
_entity_poly.pdbx_seq_one_letter_code
_entity_poly.pdbx_strand_id
1 'polypeptide(L)'
;MGANLSYVDRTQLTSRQMNGRLVRKTLSFSKKGRFLEASCIFDDWVYNLVRTVRTLRYEEKGKWKYISPAMKAGIIDYLWTIEELLKTVVNPST
;
A
#
# COMPACT_ATOMS: atom_id res chain seq x y z
N MET A 1 -13.43 23.30 -2.18
CA MET A 1 -13.33 22.46 -0.96
C MET A 1 -13.40 20.94 -1.26
N GLY A 2 -13.00 20.46 -2.45
CA GLY A 2 -13.23 19.04 -2.86
C GLY A 2 -12.00 18.21 -3.25
N ALA A 3 -10.85 18.83 -3.51
CA ALA A 3 -9.66 18.11 -3.96
C ALA A 3 -9.14 17.13 -2.89
N ASN A 4 -9.03 17.59 -1.63
CA ASN A 4 -8.49 16.79 -0.53
C ASN A 4 -9.34 15.56 -0.19
N LEU A 5 -10.68 15.68 -0.28
CA LEU A 5 -11.58 14.56 0.01
C LEU A 5 -11.44 13.45 -1.04
N SER A 6 -11.32 13.82 -2.32
CA SER A 6 -11.20 12.85 -3.41
C SER A 6 -9.95 11.97 -3.32
N TYR A 7 -8.86 12.46 -2.70
CA TYR A 7 -7.67 11.65 -2.44
C TYR A 7 -7.94 10.63 -1.33
N VAL A 8 -8.59 11.04 -0.25
CA VAL A 8 -8.97 10.14 0.86
C VAL A 8 -9.92 9.05 0.36
N ASP A 9 -10.94 9.41 -0.41
CA ASP A 9 -11.92 8.46 -0.96
C ASP A 9 -11.25 7.43 -1.89
N ARG A 10 -10.30 7.87 -2.71
CA ARG A 10 -9.52 6.97 -3.57
C ARG A 10 -8.71 5.99 -2.73
N THR A 11 -8.01 6.45 -1.69
CA THR A 11 -7.24 5.58 -0.80
C THR A 11 -8.14 4.58 -0.07
N GLN A 12 -9.29 5.02 0.43
CA GLN A 12 -10.27 4.13 1.07
C GLN A 12 -10.79 3.06 0.11
N LEU A 13 -11.07 3.41 -1.15
CA LEU A 13 -11.49 2.45 -2.17
C LEU A 13 -10.37 1.44 -2.46
N THR A 14 -9.13 1.91 -2.63
CA THR A 14 -7.97 1.03 -2.85
C THR A 14 -7.78 0.05 -1.70
N SER A 15 -7.85 0.52 -0.45
CA SER A 15 -7.74 -0.36 0.73
C SER A 15 -8.86 -1.40 0.76
N ARG A 16 -10.12 -1.05 0.44
CA ARG A 16 -11.23 -2.03 0.32
C ARG A 16 -11.06 -3.04 -0.81
N GLN A 17 -10.42 -2.66 -1.92
CA GLN A 17 -10.11 -3.59 -3.01
C GLN A 17 -8.97 -4.55 -2.65
N MET A 18 -8.01 -4.12 -1.83
CA MET A 18 -6.87 -4.95 -1.42
C MET A 18 -7.17 -5.80 -0.17
N ASN A 19 -8.01 -5.30 0.72
CA ASN A 19 -8.26 -5.88 2.03
C ASN A 19 -9.75 -6.25 2.19
N GLY A 20 -10.06 -7.52 1.92
CA GLY A 20 -11.41 -8.06 2.04
C GLY A 20 -12.01 -7.95 3.46
N ARG A 21 -11.18 -7.76 4.48
CA ARG A 21 -11.61 -7.56 5.88
C ARG A 21 -12.37 -6.24 6.06
N LEU A 22 -12.10 -5.24 5.20
CA LEU A 22 -12.78 -3.95 5.19
C LEU A 22 -14.12 -3.96 4.43
N VAL A 23 -14.39 -5.04 3.67
CA VAL A 23 -15.61 -5.18 2.87
C VAL A 23 -16.56 -6.22 3.47
N ARG A 24 -16.05 -7.38 3.89
CA ARG A 24 -16.86 -8.53 4.32
C ARG A 24 -16.87 -8.68 5.83
N LYS A 25 -17.87 -8.09 6.47
CA LYS A 25 -18.05 -8.10 7.94
C LYS A 25 -18.41 -9.46 8.54
N THR A 26 -18.83 -10.44 7.73
CA THR A 26 -19.27 -11.77 8.21
C THR A 26 -18.22 -12.86 7.97
N LEU A 27 -17.62 -12.90 6.77
CA LEU A 27 -16.73 -13.99 6.35
C LEU A 27 -15.24 -13.69 6.45
N SER A 28 -14.86 -12.41 6.54
CA SER A 28 -13.44 -12.03 6.50
C SER A 28 -13.08 -11.00 7.56
N PHE A 29 -13.92 -10.80 8.58
CA PHE A 29 -13.61 -9.84 9.64
C PHE A 29 -12.51 -10.36 10.57
N SER A 30 -11.75 -9.43 11.14
CA SER A 30 -10.82 -9.73 12.23
C SER A 30 -11.59 -9.80 13.56
N LYS A 31 -11.45 -10.93 14.28
CA LYS A 31 -12.10 -11.11 15.59
C LYS A 31 -11.57 -10.17 16.69
N LYS A 32 -10.35 -9.63 16.53
CA LYS A 32 -9.73 -8.66 17.44
C LYS A 32 -9.26 -7.45 16.64
N GLY A 33 -9.45 -6.25 17.20
CA GLY A 33 -9.06 -4.98 16.57
C GLY A 33 -7.60 -4.95 16.11
N ARG A 34 -6.67 -5.41 16.96
CA ARG A 34 -5.23 -5.49 16.62
C ARG A 34 -4.92 -6.24 15.31
N PHE A 35 -5.72 -7.25 14.95
CA PHE A 35 -5.52 -8.01 13.71
C PHE A 35 -6.11 -7.28 12.50
N LEU A 36 -7.14 -6.46 12.69
CA LEU A 36 -7.61 -5.55 11.66
C LEU A 36 -6.56 -4.48 11.39
N GLU A 37 -6.06 -3.86 12.45
CA GLU A 37 -5.01 -2.84 12.39
C GLU A 37 -3.75 -3.36 11.70
N ALA A 38 -3.22 -4.51 12.14
CA ALA A 38 -2.08 -5.14 11.49
C ALA A 38 -2.33 -5.45 10.00
N SER A 39 -3.58 -5.81 9.64
CA SER A 39 -3.94 -6.02 8.24
C SER A 39 -3.96 -4.73 7.42
N CYS A 40 -4.42 -3.63 8.01
CA CYS A 40 -4.42 -2.32 7.36
C CYS A 40 -2.99 -1.82 7.17
N ILE A 41 -2.17 -1.88 8.21
CA ILE A 41 -0.74 -1.56 8.10
C ILE A 41 -0.08 -2.39 6.99
N PHE A 42 -0.37 -3.69 6.94
CA PHE A 42 0.17 -4.55 5.90
C PHE A 42 -0.31 -4.18 4.48
N ASP A 43 -1.58 -3.79 4.30
CA ASP A 43 -2.08 -3.38 2.99
C ASP A 43 -1.44 -2.07 2.50
N ASP A 44 -1.25 -1.10 3.40
CA ASP A 44 -0.54 0.16 3.13
C ASP A 44 0.92 -0.09 2.76
N TRP A 45 1.59 -0.98 3.48
CA TRP A 45 2.98 -1.36 3.22
C TRP A 45 3.13 -1.99 1.83
N VAL A 46 2.26 -2.94 1.50
CA VAL A 46 2.25 -3.58 0.17
C VAL A 46 1.94 -2.58 -0.94
N TYR A 47 0.98 -1.68 -0.74
CA TYR A 47 0.62 -0.67 -1.74
C TYR A 47 1.79 0.28 -2.01
N ASN A 48 2.46 0.76 -0.96
CA ASN A 48 3.49 1.78 -1.08
C ASN A 48 4.87 1.23 -1.49
N LEU A 49 5.27 0.06 -0.98
CA LEU A 49 6.63 -0.45 -1.12
C LEU A 49 6.77 -1.51 -2.22
N VAL A 50 5.73 -2.32 -2.43
CA VAL A 50 5.80 -3.54 -3.29
C VAL A 50 5.06 -3.38 -4.62
N ARG A 51 3.98 -2.60 -4.67
CA ARG A 51 3.17 -2.45 -5.88
C ARG A 51 3.57 -1.23 -6.68
N THR A 52 3.66 -1.40 -7.99
CA THR A 52 3.74 -0.28 -8.94
C THR A 52 2.35 0.20 -9.32
N VAL A 53 2.15 1.51 -9.45
CA VAL A 53 0.86 2.08 -9.85
C VAL A 53 0.92 2.56 -11.29
N ARG A 54 -0.11 2.26 -12.09
CA ARG A 54 -0.13 2.58 -13.54
C ARG A 54 0.08 4.07 -13.84
N THR A 55 -0.38 4.94 -12.95
CA THR A 55 -0.25 6.41 -13.08
C THR A 55 1.14 6.92 -12.71
N LEU A 56 1.94 6.12 -11.98
CA LEU A 56 3.30 6.45 -11.58
C LEU A 56 4.29 5.69 -12.46
N ARG A 57 4.79 6.38 -13.49
CA ARG A 57 5.75 5.84 -14.44
C ARG A 57 6.66 6.93 -14.97
N TYR A 58 7.84 6.54 -15.42
CA TYR A 58 8.76 7.39 -16.15
C TYR A 58 9.26 6.65 -17.39
N GLU A 59 9.72 7.41 -18.37
CA GLU A 59 10.29 6.85 -19.60
C GLU A 59 11.81 6.74 -19.45
N GLU A 60 12.33 5.56 -19.72
CA GLU A 60 13.76 5.30 -19.74
C GLU A 60 14.12 4.52 -21.00
N LYS A 61 14.99 5.08 -21.85
CA LYS A 61 15.44 4.46 -23.11
C LYS A 61 14.27 4.02 -24.01
N GLY A 62 13.25 4.88 -24.14
CA GLY A 62 12.06 4.60 -24.96
C GLY A 62 11.09 3.57 -24.37
N LYS A 63 11.28 3.17 -23.10
CA LYS A 63 10.41 2.21 -22.41
C LYS A 63 9.81 2.83 -21.16
N TRP A 64 8.52 2.62 -20.97
CA TRP A 64 7.83 2.99 -19.74
C TRP A 64 8.21 2.05 -18.60
N LYS A 65 8.76 2.60 -17.52
CA LYS A 65 8.97 1.91 -16.25
C LYS A 65 7.99 2.41 -15.21
N TYR A 66 7.34 1.48 -14.54
CA TYR A 66 6.40 1.79 -13.46
C TYR A 66 7.14 1.81 -12.12
N ILE A 67 6.72 2.70 -11.23
CA ILE A 67 7.30 2.85 -9.90
C ILE A 67 6.23 2.75 -8.83
N SER A 68 6.66 2.42 -7.61
CA SER A 68 5.79 2.44 -6.44
C SER A 68 5.62 3.87 -5.91
N PRO A 69 4.57 4.12 -5.10
CA PRO A 69 4.41 5.40 -4.40
C PRO A 69 5.63 5.76 -3.55
N ALA A 70 6.22 4.80 -2.83
CA ALA A 70 7.39 5.05 -1.99
C ALA A 70 8.64 5.39 -2.81
N MET A 71 8.82 4.78 -3.98
CA MET A 71 9.88 5.17 -4.92
C MET A 71 9.67 6.60 -5.43
N LYS A 72 8.43 6.98 -5.77
CA LYS A 72 8.13 8.34 -6.21
C LYS A 72 8.39 9.38 -5.10
N ALA A 73 8.20 8.99 -3.85
CA ALA A 73 8.46 9.82 -2.68
C ALA A 73 9.94 9.85 -2.26
N GLY A 74 10.82 9.05 -2.88
CA GLY A 74 12.24 8.96 -2.50
C GLY A 74 12.48 8.26 -1.16
N ILE A 75 11.54 7.44 -0.71
CA ILE A 75 11.68 6.65 0.54
C ILE A 75 12.50 5.38 0.28
N ILE A 76 12.37 4.81 -0.92
CA ILE A 76 13.10 3.62 -1.37
C ILE A 76 13.61 3.83 -2.80
N ASP A 77 14.74 3.24 -3.13
CA ASP A 77 15.35 3.36 -4.47
C ASP A 77 14.98 2.21 -5.42
N TYR A 78 14.34 1.16 -4.89
CA TYR A 78 13.95 -0.02 -5.64
C TYR A 78 12.62 -0.58 -5.15
N LEU A 79 11.96 -1.38 -5.99
CA LEU A 79 10.70 -2.03 -5.64
C LEU A 79 10.95 -3.19 -4.69
N TRP A 80 10.29 -3.20 -3.53
CA TRP A 80 10.42 -4.30 -2.59
C TRP A 80 9.63 -5.52 -3.07
N THR A 81 10.10 -6.69 -2.71
CA THR A 81 9.35 -7.94 -2.78
C THR A 81 8.53 -8.15 -1.51
N ILE A 82 7.50 -9.00 -1.58
CA ILE A 82 6.75 -9.42 -0.38
C ILE A 82 7.67 -10.11 0.62
N GLU A 83 8.66 -10.87 0.15
CA GLU A 83 9.61 -11.56 1.01
C GLU A 83 10.48 -10.59 1.81
N GLU A 84 11.07 -9.59 1.16
CA GLU A 84 11.83 -8.53 1.84
C GLU A 84 10.96 -7.81 2.86
N LEU A 85 9.73 -7.46 2.48
CA LEU A 85 8.77 -6.79 3.37
C LEU A 85 8.53 -7.61 4.65
N LEU A 86 8.32 -8.92 4.53
CA LEU A 86 8.06 -9.82 5.66
C LEU A 86 9.29 -10.12 6.51
N LYS A 87 10.49 -10.04 5.92
CA LYS A 87 11.77 -10.18 6.64
C LYS A 87 12.19 -8.91 7.36
N THR A 88 11.58 -7.77 7.01
CA THR A 88 11.92 -6.49 7.63
C THR A 88 11.31 -6.41 9.03
N VAL A 89 12.16 -6.36 10.05
CA VAL A 89 11.73 -6.16 11.43
C VAL A 89 11.67 -4.66 11.71
N VAL A 90 10.47 -4.14 11.94
CA VAL A 90 10.30 -2.75 12.39
C VAL A 90 10.67 -2.69 13.87
N ASN A 91 11.71 -1.93 14.21
CA ASN A 91 12.05 -1.68 15.60
C ASN A 91 10.94 -0.80 16.22
N PRO A 92 10.22 -1.26 17.26
CA PRO A 92 9.13 -0.50 17.86
C PRO A 92 9.57 0.77 18.62
N SER A 93 10.88 1.06 18.66
CA SER A 93 11.46 2.14 19.45
C SER A 93 11.70 3.44 18.67
N THR A 94 11.12 3.59 17.46
CA THR A 94 11.18 4.82 16.65
C THR A 94 9.79 5.43 16.56
#